data_AF-A0A396I190-F1
#
_entry.id   AF-A0A396I190-F1
#
_cell.length_a   1.000
_cell.length_b   1.000
_cell.length_c   1.000
_cell.angle_alpha   90.00
_cell.angle_beta   90.00
_cell.angle_gamma   90.00
#
_symmetry.space_group_name_H-M   'P 1'
#
loop_
_entity.id
_entity.type
_entity.pdbx_description
1 polymer ?
#
loop_
_entity_poly.entity_id
_entity_poly.type
_entity_poly.pdbx_seq_one_letter_code
_entity_poly.pdbx_strand_id
1 'polypeptide(L)' 'MNFTIHYKEIKSFTIIWMQIGKNMVETLKFVYVILLFLSIFLFNKSPFSQIMFSDCKTDKDCPQFRRANIRCRKGQCVKL' A
#
# COMPACT_ATOMS: atom_id res chain seq x y z
N MET A 1 -42.14 35.36 -15.07
CA MET A 1 -42.20 34.34 -13.99
C MET A 1 -41.31 33.11 -14.26
N ASN A 2 -41.16 32.64 -15.52
CA ASN A 2 -40.28 31.51 -15.86
C ASN A 2 -38.78 31.72 -15.58
N PHE A 3 -38.26 32.94 -15.73
CA PHE A 3 -36.83 33.23 -15.54
C PHE A 3 -36.37 33.00 -14.09
N THR A 4 -37.22 33.33 -13.12
CA THR A 4 -36.93 33.18 -11.69
C THR A 4 -36.90 31.71 -11.26
N ILE A 5 -37.71 30.87 -11.91
CA ILE A 5 -37.75 29.42 -11.69
C ILE A 5 -36.48 28.77 -12.23
N HIS A 6 -36.09 29.13 -13.46
CA HIS A 6 -34.83 28.67 -14.07
C HIS A 6 -33.60 29.06 -13.25
N TYR A 7 -33.56 30.29 -12.74
CA TYR A 7 -32.46 30.74 -11.89
C TYR A 7 -32.36 29.93 -10.58
N LYS A 8 -33.49 29.55 -10.00
CA LYS A 8 -33.55 28.77 -8.74
C LYS A 8 -33.06 27.33 -8.94
N GLU A 9 -33.43 26.70 -10.05
CA GLU A 9 -32.96 25.37 -10.46
C GLU A 9 -31.44 25.32 -10.68
N ILE A 10 -30.90 26.28 -11.45
CA ILE A 10 -29.45 26.37 -11.73
C ILE A 10 -28.64 26.56 -10.43
N LYS A 11 -29.15 27.38 -9.51
CA LYS A 11 -28.51 27.64 -8.22
C LYS A 11 -28.55 26.41 -7.30
N SER A 12 -29.64 25.64 -7.34
CA SER A 12 -29.76 24.39 -6.59
C SER A 12 -28.77 23.33 -7.09
N PHE A 13 -28.70 23.15 -8.42
CA PHE A 13 -27.77 22.21 -9.05
C PHE A 13 -26.31 22.53 -8.69
N THR A 14 -25.89 23.79 -8.84
CA THR A 14 -24.51 24.20 -8.52
C THR A 14 -24.11 23.97 -7.06
N ILE A 15 -25.02 24.16 -6.11
CA ILE A 15 -24.76 23.87 -4.68
C ILE A 15 -24.55 22.37 -4.46
N ILE A 16 -25.39 21.52 -5.07
CA ILE A 16 -25.29 20.05 -4.96
C ILE A 16 -23.94 19.56 -5.54
N TRP A 17 -23.55 20.06 -6.72
CA TRP A 17 -22.26 19.70 -7.32
C TRP A 17 -21.06 20.14 -6.48
N MET A 18 -21.14 21.31 -5.84
CA MET A 18 -20.08 21.81 -4.96
C MET A 18 -19.97 21.01 -3.66
N GLN A 19 -21.09 20.52 -3.10
CA GLN A 19 -21.10 19.61 -1.95
C GLN A 19 -20.50 18.24 -2.29
N ILE A 20 -20.85 17.67 -3.45
CA ILE A 20 -20.31 16.39 -3.93
C ILE A 20 -18.78 16.48 -4.13
N GLY A 21 -18.31 17.55 -4.77
CA GLY A 21 -16.87 17.79 -4.95
C GLY A 21 -16.11 17.91 -3.62
N LYS A 22 -16.70 18.59 -2.63
CA LYS A 22 -16.10 18.74 -1.30
C LYS A 22 -15.98 17.39 -0.56
N ASN A 23 -17.01 16.54 -0.62
CA ASN A 23 -17.01 15.22 0.00
C ASN A 23 -16.06 14.23 -0.69
N MET A 24 -15.90 14.35 -2.03
CA MET A 24 -14.91 13.55 -2.76
C MET A 24 -13.48 13.87 -2.34
N VAL A 25 -13.13 15.14 -2.12
CA VAL A 25 -11.76 15.52 -1.71
C VAL A 25 -11.39 14.91 -0.36
N GLU A 26 -12.31 14.89 0.59
CA GLU A 26 -12.08 14.31 1.92
C GLU A 26 -11.97 12.78 1.86
N THR A 27 -12.83 12.15 1.06
CA THR A 27 -12.78 10.69 0.83
C THR A 27 -11.51 10.29 0.10
N LEU A 28 -11.08 11.05 -0.91
CA LEU A 28 -9.84 10.82 -1.66
C LEU A 28 -8.60 10.95 -0.76
N LYS A 29 -8.59 11.90 0.18
CA LYS A 29 -7.51 12.02 1.18
C LYS A 29 -7.44 10.77 2.06
N PHE A 30 -8.57 10.26 2.53
CA PHE A 30 -8.61 9.05 3.35
C PHE A 30 -8.16 7.80 2.56
N VAL A 31 -8.64 7.64 1.33
CA VAL A 31 -8.23 6.56 0.41
C VAL A 31 -6.73 6.63 0.13
N TYR A 32 -6.18 7.82 -0.08
CA TYR A 32 -4.74 8.02 -0.30
C TYR A 32 -3.90 7.58 0.90
N VAL A 33 -4.30 7.95 2.12
CA VAL A 33 -3.63 7.52 3.35
C VAL A 33 -3.66 6.00 3.50
N ILE A 34 -4.81 5.35 3.28
CA ILE A 34 -4.94 3.89 3.34
C ILE A 34 -4.03 3.21 2.31
N LEU A 35 -4.00 3.70 1.06
CA LEU A 35 -3.14 3.15 0.01
C LEU A 35 -1.66 3.25 0.37
N LEU A 36 -1.22 4.35 0.97
CA LEU A 36 0.15 4.50 1.47
C LEU A 36 0.47 3.46 2.55
N PHE A 37 -0.41 3.30 3.54
CA PHE A 37 -0.23 2.28 4.59
C PHE A 37 -0.14 0.86 4.03
N LEU A 38 -1.03 0.51 3.09
CA LEU A 38 -1.02 -0.79 2.43
C LEU A 38 0.26 -1.00 1.61
N SER A 39 0.75 0.03 0.91
CA SER A 39 1.99 -0.04 0.13
C SER A 39 3.21 -0.32 1.01
N ILE A 40 3.34 0.39 2.13
CA ILE A 40 4.42 0.18 3.10
C ILE A 40 4.36 -1.23 3.70
N PHE A 41 3.16 -1.69 4.06
CA PHE A 41 2.96 -3.02 4.63
C PHE A 41 3.28 -4.14 3.63
N LEU A 42 2.88 -3.98 2.37
CA LEU A 42 3.18 -4.92 1.30
C LEU A 42 4.68 -4.98 0.99
N PHE A 43 5.37 -3.83 0.98
CA PHE A 43 6.83 -3.79 0.82
C PHE A 43 7.56 -4.48 1.97
N ASN A 44 7.17 -4.22 3.22
CA ASN A 44 7.74 -4.87 4.40
C ASN A 44 7.47 -6.38 4.47
N LYS A 45 6.36 -6.85 3.89
CA LYS A 45 6.04 -8.27 3.81
C LYS A 45 6.55 -8.94 2.54
N SER A 46 7.18 -8.22 1.62
CA SER A 46 7.85 -8.88 0.50
C SER A 46 8.99 -9.74 1.05
N PRO A 47 9.05 -11.04 0.71
CA PRO A 47 10.06 -11.95 1.25
C PRO A 47 11.46 -11.71 0.64
N PHE A 48 11.64 -10.61 -0.11
CA PHE A 48 12.89 -10.30 -0.78
C PHE A 48 13.95 -9.68 0.14
N SER A 49 13.55 -9.19 1.32
CA SER A 49 14.47 -8.73 2.37
C SER A 49 14.86 -9.82 3.36
N GLN A 50 14.28 -11.02 3.28
CA GLN A 50 14.78 -12.22 3.97
C GLN A 50 15.97 -12.83 3.21
N ILE A 51 16.77 -12.02 2.51
CA ILE A 51 18.16 -12.36 2.28
C ILE A 51 18.76 -12.42 3.67
N MET A 52 18.90 -13.65 4.14
CA MET A 52 19.34 -14.02 5.47
C MET A 52 20.68 -13.37 5.80
N PHE A 53 20.64 -12.23 6.45
CA PHE A 53 21.77 -11.70 7.22
C PHE A 53 21.85 -12.40 8.59
N SER A 54 21.52 -13.70 8.66
CA SER A 54 21.94 -14.50 9.80
C SER A 54 23.40 -14.86 9.57
N ASP A 55 24.29 -14.24 10.34
CA ASP A 55 25.68 -14.68 10.39
C ASP A 55 25.71 -16.17 10.70
N CYS A 56 26.34 -16.95 9.83
CA CYS A 56 26.42 -18.40 9.94
C CYS A 56 27.89 -18.84 9.99
N LYS A 57 28.19 -19.86 10.79
CA LYS A 57 29.54 -20.45 10.83
C LYS A 57 29.55 -21.83 10.18
N THR A 58 28.40 -22.51 10.21
CA THR A 58 28.18 -23.84 9.66
C THR A 58 26.83 -23.91 8.94
N ASP A 59 26.68 -24.87 8.02
CA ASP A 59 25.42 -25.07 7.26
C ASP A 59 24.22 -25.39 8.16
N LYS A 60 24.44 -25.80 9.41
CA LYS A 60 23.40 -26.11 10.40
C LYS A 60 22.80 -24.86 11.03
N ASP A 61 23.50 -23.73 10.97
CA ASP A 61 23.03 -22.45 11.50
C ASP A 61 21.98 -21.81 10.57
N CYS A 62 21.89 -22.27 9.33
CA CYS A 62 20.93 -21.79 8.36
C CYS A 62 19.59 -22.54 8.46
N PRO A 63 18.45 -21.85 8.38
CA PRO A 63 17.13 -22.48 8.33
C PRO A 63 17.03 -23.40 7.11
N GLN A 64 16.83 -24.69 7.35
CA GLN A 64 16.54 -25.65 6.28
C GLN A 64 15.05 -25.62 5.97
N PHE A 65 14.71 -25.15 4.76
CA PHE A 65 13.36 -25.26 4.24
C PHE A 65 13.29 -26.46 3.28
N ARG A 66 12.22 -27.27 3.39
CA ARG A 66 11.99 -28.44 2.50
C ARG A 66 11.95 -28.10 1.00
N ARG A 67 11.83 -26.82 0.63
CA ARG A 67 11.75 -26.33 -0.76
C ARG A 67 12.94 -25.44 -1.17
N ALA A 68 13.93 -25.23 -0.31
CA ALA A 68 15.09 -24.39 -0.62
C ALA A 68 16.36 -24.95 0.05
N ASN A 69 17.37 -25.25 -0.77
CA ASN A 69 18.69 -25.65 -0.29
C ASN A 69 19.46 -24.40 0.14
N ILE A 70 19.43 -24.08 1.43
CA ILE A 70 20.18 -22.95 1.99
C ILE A 70 21.47 -23.48 2.62
N ARG A 71 22.61 -22.88 2.28
CA ARG A 71 23.94 -23.21 2.84
C ARG A 71 24.67 -21.95 3.30
N CYS A 72 25.62 -22.14 4.20
CA CYS A 72 26.46 -21.06 4.70
C CYS A 72 27.62 -20.79 3.73
N ARG A 73 27.70 -19.58 3.17
CA ARG A 73 28.80 -19.11 2.32
C ARG A 73 29.27 -17.75 2.79
N LYS A 74 30.58 -17.62 3.06
CA LYS A 74 31.21 -16.37 3.51
C LYS A 74 30.51 -15.73 4.73
N GLY A 75 30.05 -16.57 5.66
CA GLY A 75 29.37 -16.09 6.86
C GLY A 75 27.88 -15.79 6.65
N GLN A 76 27.30 -16.01 5.47
CA GLN A 76 25.90 -15.71 5.17
C GLN A 76 25.16 -16.94 4.64
N CYS A 77 23.88 -17.06 5.03
CA CYS A 77 23.02 -18.12 4.52
C CYS A 77 22.52 -17.77 3.12
N VAL A 78 22.98 -18.51 2.12
CA VAL A 78 22.62 -18.31 0.70
C VAL A 78 21.85 -19.51 0.18
N LYS A 79 20.83 -19.25 -0.65
CA LYS A 79 20.10 -20.29 -1.38
C LYS A 79 20.95 -20.74 -2.58
N LEU A 80 21.12 -22.06 -2.71
CA LEU A 80 21.69 -22.73 -3.89
C LEU A 80 20.60 -23.05 -4.92
#